data_AF-A0A8T4DWZ0-F1
#
_entry.id   AF-A0A8T4DWZ0-F1
#
_cell.length_a   1.000
_cell.length_b   1.000
_cell.length_c   1.000
_cell.angle_alpha   90.00
_cell.angle_beta   90.00
_cell.angle_gamma   90.00
#
_symmetry.space_group_name_H-M   'P 1'
#
loop_
_entity.id
_entity.type
_entity.pdbx_description
1 polymer ?
#
loop_
_entity_poly.entity_id
_entity_poly.type
_entity_poly.pdbx_seq_one_letter_code
_entity_poly.pdbx_strand_id
1 'polypeptide(L)' 'MPQVKFSLDEKDRKIISLLHDNHEISQEEIAKKVKLSQPSVAMRIKRLKERGIL' A
#
# COMPACT_ATOMS: atom_id res chain seq x y z
N MET A 1 23.12 9.99 -6.44
CA MET A 1 22.09 9.02 -6.88
C MET A 1 20.85 9.81 -7.26
N PRO A 2 20.26 9.62 -8.45
CA PRO A 2 19.08 10.37 -8.82
C PRO A 2 17.92 9.90 -7.93
N GLN A 3 17.42 10.81 -7.10
CA GLN A 3 16.21 10.62 -6.30
C GLN A 3 15.02 10.58 -7.28
N VAL A 4 14.62 9.39 -7.71
CA VAL A 4 13.38 9.23 -8.48
C VAL A 4 12.24 9.70 -7.58
N LYS A 5 11.65 10.87 -7.89
CA LYS A 5 10.48 11.39 -7.19
C LYS A 5 9.32 10.42 -7.38
N PHE A 6 9.16 9.48 -6.46
CA PHE A 6 7.98 8.64 -6.41
C PHE A 6 6.84 9.40 -5.75
N SER A 7 5.76 9.59 -6.49
CA SER A 7 4.52 10.12 -5.93
C SER A 7 3.69 8.95 -5.41
N LEU A 8 3.57 8.85 -4.08
CA LEU A 8 2.55 8.02 -3.44
C LEU A 8 1.17 8.55 -3.81
N ASP A 9 0.37 7.73 -4.48
CA ASP A 9 -1.02 8.06 -4.76
C ASP A 9 -1.89 7.93 -3.51
N GLU A 10 -3.15 8.37 -3.60
CA GLU A 10 -4.07 8.34 -2.46
C GLU A 10 -4.34 6.93 -1.93
N LYS A 11 -4.32 5.93 -2.81
CA LYS A 11 -4.54 4.53 -2.43
C LYS A 11 -3.35 3.99 -1.68
N ASP A 12 -2.13 4.27 -2.13
CA ASP A 12 -0.91 3.87 -1.44
C ASP A 12 -0.86 4.46 -0.03
N ARG A 13 -1.16 5.76 0.13
CA ARG A 13 -1.22 6.42 1.44
C ARG A 13 -2.24 5.76 2.37
N LYS A 14 -3.41 5.40 1.82
CA LYS A 14 -4.46 4.75 2.59
C LYS A 14 -4.12 3.31 2.97
N ILE A 15 -3.43 2.57 2.10
CA ILE A 15 -2.91 1.24 2.40
C ILE A 15 -1.90 1.32 3.55
N ILE A 16 -0.95 2.26 3.50
CA ILE A 16 0.04 2.47 4.57
C ILE A 16 -0.66 2.81 5.89
N SER A 17 -1.62 3.73 5.87
CA SER A 17 -2.37 4.12 7.07
C SER A 17 -3.13 2.94 7.67
N LEU A 18 -3.82 2.14 6.85
CA LEU A 18 -4.57 0.97 7.33
C LEU A 18 -3.67 -0.10 7.95
N LEU A 19 -2.49 -0.35 7.37
CA LEU A 19 -1.51 -1.30 7.90
C LEU A 19 -0.85 -0.80 9.19
N HIS A 20 -0.62 0.51 9.29
CA HIS A 20 -0.10 1.13 10.51
C HIS A 20 -1.13 1.08 11.65
N ASP A 21 -2.39 1.39 11.35
CA ASP A 21 -3.47 1.44 12.35
C ASP A 21 -3.90 0.03 12.81
N ASN A 22 -3.78 -0.97 11.94
CA ASN A 22 -4.05 -2.36 12.27
C ASN A 22 -3.09 -3.29 11.50
N HIS A 23 -2.07 -3.82 12.18
CA HIS A 23 -1.09 -4.71 11.58
C HIS A 23 -1.64 -6.10 11.20
N GLU A 24 -2.81 -6.50 11.73
CA GLU A 24 -3.48 -7.77 11.42
C GLU A 24 -4.50 -7.66 10.28
N ILE A 25 -4.72 -6.45 9.74
CA ILE A 25 -5.70 -6.25 8.68
C ILE A 25 -5.35 -7.08 7.44
N SER A 26 -6.33 -7.83 6.93
CA SER A 26 -6.12 -8.67 5.75
C SER A 26 -6.06 -7.82 4.47
N GLN A 27 -5.37 -8.32 3.44
CA GLN A 27 -5.32 -7.64 2.14
C GLN A 27 -6.69 -7.58 1.45
N GLU A 28 -7.58 -8.54 1.72
CA GLU A 28 -8.97 -8.51 1.25
C GLU A 28 -9.76 -7.36 1.89
N GLU A 29 -9.59 -7.14 3.19
CA GLU A 29 -10.22 -6.01 3.88
C GLU A 29 -9.67 -4.67 3.40
N ILE A 30 -8.35 -4.56 3.23
CA ILE A 30 -7.73 -3.37 2.63
C ILE A 30 -8.34 -3.13 1.25
N ALA A 31 -8.42 -4.14 0.40
CA ALA A 31 -8.97 -4.06 -0.95
C ALA A 31 -10.40 -3.49 -0.97
N LYS A 32 -11.27 -3.98 -0.07
CA LYS A 32 -12.62 -3.43 0.13
C LYS A 32 -12.58 -1.96 0.53
N LYS A 33 -11.76 -1.59 1.53
CA LYS A 33 -11.65 -0.21 2.05
C LYS A 33 -11.09 0.78 1.04
N VAL A 34 -10.19 0.34 0.15
CA VAL A 34 -9.57 1.21 -0.87
C VAL A 34 -10.20 1.08 -2.25
N LYS A 35 -11.24 0.24 -2.41
CA LYS A 35 -11.95 -0.03 -3.68
C LYS A 35 -11.00 -0.52 -4.78
N LEU A 36 -10.17 -1.51 -4.45
CA LEU A 36 -9.28 -2.21 -5.40
C LEU A 36 -9.54 -3.73 -5.29
N SER A 37 -8.95 -4.50 -6.20
CA SER A 37 -8.87 -5.95 -6.04
C SER A 37 -7.77 -6.32 -5.04
N GLN A 38 -7.89 -7.47 -4.40
CA GLN A 38 -6.86 -7.99 -3.49
C GLN A 38 -5.49 -8.14 -4.20
N PRO A 39 -5.39 -8.65 -5.45
CA PRO A 39 -4.11 -8.71 -6.15
C PRO A 39 -3.49 -7.34 -6.42
N SER A 40 -4.31 -6.32 -6.71
CA SER A 40 -3.82 -4.94 -6.87
C SER A 40 -3.25 -4.38 -5.56
N VAL A 41 -3.88 -4.67 -4.42
CA VAL A 41 -3.34 -4.32 -3.10
C VAL A 41 -2.03 -5.06 -2.82
N ALA A 42 -1.96 -6.36 -3.11
CA ALA A 42 -0.76 -7.17 -2.93
C ALA A 42 0.44 -6.59 -3.71
N MET A 43 0.22 -6.23 -4.97
CA MET A 43 1.25 -5.62 -5.82
C MET A 43 1.70 -4.25 -5.29
N ARG A 44 0.77 -3.43 -4.80
CA ARG A 44 1.10 -2.12 -4.18
C ARG A 44 1.92 -2.30 -2.90
N ILE A 45 1.51 -3.18 -1.99
CA ILE A 45 2.28 -3.49 -0.76
C ILE A 45 3.68 -3.98 -1.12
N LYS A 46 3.80 -4.90 -2.08
CA LYS A 46 5.11 -5.38 -2.56
C LYS A 46 6.00 -4.22 -3.03
N ARG A 47 5.48 -3.34 -3.89
CA ARG A 47 6.23 -2.17 -4.39
C ARG A 47 6.63 -1.19 -3.28
N LEU A 48 5.77 -0.97 -2.29
CA LEU A 48 6.07 -0.11 -1.15
C LEU A 48 7.21 -0.71 -0.30
N LYS A 49 7.22 -2.02 -0.09
CA LYS A 49 8.30 -2.75 0.60
C LYS A 49 9.62 -2.74 -0.15
N GLU A 50 9.60 -3.03 -1.45
CA GLU A 50 10.80 -2.99 -2.31
C GLU A 50 11.47 -1.61 -2.33
N ARG A 51 10.73 -0.56 -1.98
CA ARG A 51 11.20 0.83 -1.94
C ARG A 51 11.55 1.32 -0.54
N GLY A 52 11.42 0.47 0.49
CA GLY A 52 11.69 0.83 1.88
C GLY A 52 10.71 1.85 2.47
N ILE A 53 9.50 1.95 1.92
CA ILE A 53 8.43 2.82 2.43
C ILE A 53 7.60 2.10 3.50
N LEU A 54 7.40 0.79 3.30
CA LEU A 54 6.83 -0.18 4.26
C LEU A 54 7.89 -1.20 4.64
#